data_AF-A0A3B9BID2-F1
#
_entry.id   AF-A0A3B9BID2-F1
#
_cell.length_a   1.000
_cell.length_b   1.000
_cell.length_c   1.000
_cell.angle_alpha   90.00
_cell.angle_beta   90.00
_cell.angle_gamma   90.00
#
_symmetry.space_group_name_H-M   'P 1'
#
loop_
_entity.id
_entity.type
_entity.pdbx_description
1 polymer ?
#
loop_
_entity_poly.entity_id
_entity_poly.type
_entity_poly.pdbx_seq_one_letter_code
_entity_poly.pdbx_strand_id
1 'polypeptide(L)'
;LQMGGSDQWGNIVNGVELGRRADGSHLFGLTTPLLTLASGKKMGKSEGGAVWLNEDMLSPYDYWQYWRNTEDADVGRFLRLFTEMPLDDIARLERLDGQELNEAKKILATEATALLHGRDAADAAAETARRTFEEGASAAGLPTIDIPQAELSEGIAAFELFRRAGLCASGGEARRLIKNRGARLNDQVIEQDTAAISMADISADGVIKLSAGKKRHLLIRPA
;
A
#
# COMPACT_ATOMS: atom_id res chain seq x y z
N LEU A 1 31.56 17.34 -8.00
CA LEU A 1 30.10 17.54 -7.77
C LEU A 1 29.81 17.08 -6.36
N GLN A 2 29.10 17.88 -5.56
CA GLN A 2 28.58 17.49 -4.25
C GLN A 2 27.05 17.47 -4.31
N MET A 3 26.46 16.41 -3.76
CA MET A 3 25.00 16.23 -3.69
C MET A 3 24.53 16.20 -2.24
N GLY A 4 23.31 16.66 -1.96
CA GLY A 4 22.71 16.59 -0.63
C GLY A 4 21.23 16.96 -0.60
N GLY A 5 20.63 16.91 0.58
CA GLY A 5 19.29 17.47 0.81
C GLY A 5 19.27 18.99 0.70
N SER A 6 18.10 19.58 0.48
CA SER A 6 17.94 21.03 0.34
C SER A 6 18.41 21.81 1.56
N ASP A 7 18.40 21.19 2.73
CA ASP A 7 18.94 21.72 3.99
C ASP A 7 20.47 21.87 3.99
N GLN A 8 21.19 21.19 3.10
CA GLN A 8 22.65 21.25 2.99
C GLN A 8 23.16 22.32 2.02
N TRP A 9 22.27 23.11 1.40
CA TRP A 9 22.66 24.09 0.37
C TRP A 9 23.79 25.04 0.81
N GLY A 10 23.68 25.63 2.01
CA GLY A 10 24.69 26.56 2.52
C GLY A 10 26.07 25.92 2.68
N ASN A 11 26.11 24.68 3.20
CA ASN A 11 27.35 23.93 3.37
C ASN A 11 27.99 23.58 2.03
N ILE A 12 27.17 23.18 1.05
CA ILE A 12 27.64 22.85 -0.31
C ILE A 12 28.24 24.07 -1.00
N VAL A 13 27.57 25.23 -0.96
CA VAL A 13 28.08 26.48 -1.57
C VAL A 13 29.38 26.94 -0.90
N ASN A 14 29.49 26.81 0.42
CA ASN A 14 30.73 27.10 1.14
C ASN A 14 31.88 26.20 0.68
N GLY A 15 31.63 24.91 0.45
CA GLY A 15 32.62 23.98 -0.11
C GLY A 15 33.06 24.36 -1.53
N VAL A 16 32.13 24.78 -2.38
CA VAL A 16 32.44 25.27 -3.74
C VAL A 16 33.35 26.51 -3.68
N GLU A 17 33.02 27.49 -2.84
CA GLU A 17 33.81 28.72 -2.70
C GLU A 17 35.20 28.44 -2.07
N LEU A 18 35.28 27.51 -1.12
CA LEU A 18 36.56 27.09 -0.55
C LEU A 18 37.46 26.44 -1.61
N GLY A 19 36.93 25.50 -2.41
CA GLY A 19 37.69 24.85 -3.48
C GLY A 19 38.17 25.85 -4.54
N ARG A 20 37.36 26.86 -4.85
CA ARG A 20 37.76 27.96 -5.74
C ARG A 20 38.92 28.79 -5.17
N ARG A 21 38.92 29.05 -3.86
CA ARG A 21 39.95 29.87 -3.19
C ARG A 21 41.24 29.11 -2.92
N ALA A 22 41.14 27.85 -2.52
CA ALA A 22 42.30 27.04 -2.16
C ALA A 22 43.08 26.60 -3.41
N ASP A 23 42.39 26.03 -4.39
CA ASP A 23 43.03 25.32 -5.51
C ASP A 23 42.58 25.84 -6.89
N GLY A 24 41.80 26.93 -6.94
CA GLY A 24 41.25 27.46 -8.21
C GLY A 24 40.24 26.52 -8.89
N SER A 25 39.74 25.51 -8.17
CA SER A 25 38.91 24.45 -8.74
C SER A 25 37.47 24.92 -8.98
N HIS A 26 36.90 24.50 -10.11
CA HIS A 26 35.48 24.72 -10.43
C HIS A 26 34.66 23.52 -9.97
N LEU A 27 33.97 23.67 -8.84
CA LEU A 27 33.12 22.64 -8.25
C LEU A 27 31.63 22.95 -8.45
N PHE A 28 30.81 21.92 -8.38
CA PHE A 28 29.36 22.01 -8.57
C PHE A 28 28.61 21.43 -7.37
N GLY A 29 27.46 22.02 -7.06
CA GLY A 29 26.53 21.55 -6.05
C GLY A 29 25.17 21.21 -6.67
N LEU A 30 24.55 20.13 -6.22
CA LEU A 30 23.19 19.75 -6.57
C LEU A 30 22.42 19.35 -5.31
N THR A 31 21.24 19.93 -5.11
CA THR A 31 20.39 19.57 -3.97
C THR A 31 19.11 18.88 -4.42
N THR A 32 18.61 18.02 -3.55
CA THR A 32 17.32 17.34 -3.72
C THR A 32 16.32 17.87 -2.69
N PRO A 33 15.03 17.96 -3.03
CA PRO A 33 14.02 18.41 -2.08
C PRO A 33 13.89 17.44 -0.91
N LEU A 34 13.66 17.96 0.30
CA LEU A 34 13.26 17.12 1.43
C LEU A 34 11.92 16.44 1.12
N LEU A 35 11.83 15.15 1.46
CA LEU A 35 10.65 14.36 1.16
C LEU A 35 9.52 14.61 2.16
N THR A 36 8.38 15.00 1.64
CA THR A 36 7.09 15.07 2.34
C THR A 36 6.15 14.02 1.76
N LEU A 37 5.23 13.51 2.57
CA LEU A 37 4.09 12.72 2.12
C LEU A 37 3.06 13.64 1.45
N ALA A 38 2.15 13.08 0.67
CA ALA A 38 1.01 13.80 0.10
C ALA A 38 0.13 14.45 1.19
N SER A 39 0.04 13.82 2.37
CA SER A 39 -0.56 14.39 3.58
C SER A 39 0.17 15.62 4.18
N GLY A 40 1.33 16.00 3.65
CA GLY A 40 2.15 17.11 4.14
C GLY A 40 3.05 16.77 5.34
N LYS A 41 2.98 15.54 5.86
CA LYS A 41 3.89 15.06 6.91
C LYS A 41 5.29 14.83 6.35
N LYS A 42 6.32 15.06 7.17
CA LYS A 42 7.71 14.72 6.79
C LYS A 42 7.89 13.19 6.77
N MET A 43 8.52 12.69 5.71
CA MET A 43 8.91 11.29 5.61
C MET A 43 9.94 10.98 6.71
N GLY A 44 9.72 9.94 7.52
CA GLY A 44 10.60 9.58 8.65
C GLY A 44 10.18 10.09 10.03
N LYS A 45 9.06 10.84 10.14
CA LYS A 45 8.36 11.07 11.42
C LYS A 45 7.08 10.23 11.46
N SER A 46 7.21 8.93 11.21
CA SER A 46 6.10 7.99 11.37
C SER A 46 5.71 7.90 12.85
N GLU A 47 4.52 7.39 13.17
CA GLU A 47 4.09 7.19 14.56
C GLU A 47 5.05 6.28 15.36
N GLY A 48 5.84 5.44 14.67
CA GLY A 48 6.88 4.58 15.24
C GLY A 48 8.29 5.17 15.28
N GLY A 49 8.50 6.41 14.81
CA GLY A 49 9.83 7.04 14.73
C GLY A 49 10.52 6.87 13.37
N ALA A 50 11.85 6.72 13.39
CA ALA A 50 12.68 6.60 12.20
C ALA A 50 12.56 5.21 11.55
N VAL A 51 12.66 5.17 10.22
CA VAL A 51 12.76 3.92 9.45
C VAL A 51 14.24 3.57 9.35
N TRP A 52 14.67 2.55 10.09
CA TRP A 52 16.07 2.15 10.12
C TRP A 52 16.41 1.27 8.93
N LEU A 53 17.66 1.37 8.47
CA LEU A 53 18.19 0.54 7.39
C LEU A 53 18.86 -0.74 7.90
N ASN A 54 19.26 -0.74 9.17
CA ASN A 54 19.88 -1.89 9.82
C ASN A 54 18.79 -2.88 10.25
N GLU A 55 18.95 -4.14 9.87
CA GLU A 55 17.95 -5.20 10.09
C GLU A 55 17.72 -5.56 11.57
N ASP A 56 18.71 -5.35 12.44
CA ASP A 56 18.56 -5.56 13.89
C ASP A 56 17.67 -4.48 14.53
N MET A 57 17.57 -3.31 13.90
CA MET A 57 16.77 -2.19 14.38
C MET A 57 15.38 -2.12 13.75
N LEU A 58 15.27 -2.52 12.49
CA LEU A 58 14.01 -2.64 11.77
C LEU A 58 14.10 -3.86 10.86
N SER A 59 13.32 -4.89 11.16
CA SER A 59 13.39 -6.14 10.41
C SER A 59 13.05 -5.93 8.92
N PRO A 60 13.54 -6.78 8.00
CA PRO A 60 13.18 -6.69 6.59
C PRO A 60 11.66 -6.74 6.35
N TYR A 61 10.94 -7.49 7.19
CA TYR A 61 9.47 -7.52 7.16
C TYR A 61 8.85 -6.19 7.55
N ASP A 62 9.28 -5.57 8.64
CA ASP A 62 8.75 -4.27 9.08
C ASP A 62 9.13 -3.14 8.11
N TYR A 63 10.33 -3.22 7.50
CA TYR A 63 10.75 -2.33 6.42
C TYR A 63 9.86 -2.48 5.19
N TRP A 64 9.55 -3.72 4.78
CA TRP A 64 8.61 -4.00 3.71
C TRP A 64 7.21 -3.46 4.03
N GLN A 65 6.73 -3.66 5.26
CA GLN A 65 5.43 -3.15 5.72
C GLN A 65 5.37 -1.62 5.71
N TYR A 66 6.45 -0.93 6.03
CA TYR A 66 6.53 0.53 5.93
C TYR A 66 6.19 0.99 4.50
N TRP A 67 6.83 0.41 3.49
CA TRP A 67 6.58 0.74 2.09
C TRP A 67 5.20 0.30 1.61
N ARG A 68 4.74 -0.87 2.06
CA ARG A 68 3.41 -1.40 1.74
C ARG A 68 2.30 -0.45 2.19
N ASN A 69 2.53 0.29 3.27
CA ASN A 69 1.59 1.25 3.86
C ASN A 69 1.73 2.68 3.29
N THR A 70 2.47 2.86 2.19
CA THR A 70 2.57 4.14 1.48
C THR A 70 1.20 4.67 1.07
N GLU A 71 0.99 5.98 1.19
CA GLU A 71 -0.22 6.67 0.72
C GLU A 71 -0.38 6.52 -0.80
N ASP A 72 -1.60 6.31 -1.28
CA ASP A 72 -1.90 6.06 -2.71
C ASP A 72 -1.25 7.09 -3.65
N ALA A 73 -1.33 8.37 -3.28
CA ALA A 73 -0.79 9.49 -4.04
C ALA A 73 0.75 9.52 -4.10
N ASP A 74 1.43 8.79 -3.22
CA ASP A 74 2.90 8.77 -3.13
C ASP A 74 3.53 7.56 -3.82
N VAL A 75 2.76 6.51 -4.14
CA VAL A 75 3.28 5.24 -4.66
C VAL A 75 4.12 5.44 -5.93
N GLY A 76 3.58 6.12 -6.94
CA GLY A 76 4.29 6.38 -8.20
C GLY A 76 5.58 7.16 -7.99
N ARG A 77 5.51 8.23 -7.20
CA ARG A 77 6.68 9.05 -6.85
C ARG A 77 7.74 8.24 -6.11
N PHE A 78 7.35 7.36 -5.20
CA PHE A 78 8.28 6.54 -4.43
C PHE A 78 8.89 5.42 -5.25
N LEU A 79 8.15 4.83 -6.20
CA LEU A 79 8.72 3.92 -7.19
C LEU A 79 9.87 4.59 -7.95
N ARG A 80 9.72 5.85 -8.36
CA ARG A 80 10.78 6.60 -9.07
C ARG A 80 11.99 6.95 -8.20
N LEU A 81 11.81 7.12 -6.90
CA LEU A 81 12.84 7.63 -6.00
C LEU A 81 13.60 6.53 -5.24
N PHE A 82 12.96 5.39 -4.99
CA PHE A 82 13.44 4.37 -4.05
C PHE A 82 13.57 2.98 -4.66
N THR A 83 13.50 2.87 -5.98
CA THR A 83 13.70 1.60 -6.69
C THR A 83 14.63 1.81 -7.89
N GLU A 84 15.16 0.72 -8.43
CA GLU A 84 15.92 0.71 -9.68
C GLU A 84 15.06 0.29 -10.89
N MET A 85 13.72 0.37 -10.76
CA MET A 85 12.81 -0.05 -11.82
C MET A 85 12.91 0.83 -13.07
N PRO A 86 12.73 0.25 -14.28
CA PRO A 86 12.62 1.03 -15.51
C PRO A 86 11.46 2.04 -15.46
N LEU A 87 11.69 3.25 -15.96
CA LEU A 87 10.67 4.32 -15.93
C LEU A 87 9.38 3.95 -16.68
N ASP A 88 9.47 3.11 -17.72
CA ASP A 88 8.31 2.64 -18.48
C ASP A 88 7.44 1.67 -17.65
N ASP A 89 8.06 0.82 -16.84
CA ASP A 89 7.36 -0.06 -15.91
C ASP A 89 6.69 0.77 -14.81
N ILE A 90 7.38 1.78 -14.27
CA ILE A 90 6.79 2.70 -13.29
C ILE A 90 5.60 3.44 -13.91
N ALA A 91 5.73 3.94 -15.14
CA ALA A 91 4.63 4.62 -15.84
C ALA A 91 3.43 3.70 -16.11
N ARG A 92 3.63 2.39 -16.20
CA ARG A 92 2.54 1.40 -16.22
C ARG A 92 1.88 1.25 -14.86
N LEU A 93 2.67 1.18 -13.79
CA LEU A 93 2.17 1.05 -12.41
C LEU A 93 1.44 2.31 -11.93
N GLU A 94 1.88 3.49 -12.34
CA GLU A 94 1.22 4.78 -12.03
C GLU A 94 -0.17 4.93 -12.66
N ARG A 95 -0.49 4.12 -13.68
CA ARG A 95 -1.81 4.09 -14.30
C ARG A 95 -2.80 3.18 -13.55
N LEU A 96 -2.32 2.38 -12.61
CA LEU A 96 -3.17 1.52 -11.79
C LEU A 96 -3.92 2.38 -10.78
N ASP A 97 -5.23 2.17 -10.67
CA ASP A 97 -6.10 2.86 -9.73
C ASP A 97 -6.97 1.86 -8.96
N GLY A 98 -7.78 2.39 -8.03
CA GLY A 98 -8.67 1.58 -7.20
C GLY A 98 -7.94 0.42 -6.52
N GLN A 99 -8.29 -0.79 -6.92
CA GLN A 99 -7.78 -2.00 -6.28
C GLN A 99 -6.47 -2.49 -6.89
N GLU A 100 -6.24 -2.19 -8.17
CA GLU A 100 -5.00 -2.52 -8.88
C GLU A 100 -3.80 -1.77 -8.31
N LEU A 101 -4.02 -0.59 -7.71
CA LEU A 101 -2.98 0.19 -7.03
C LEU A 101 -2.29 -0.59 -5.90
N ASN A 102 -2.96 -1.57 -5.29
CA ASN A 102 -2.33 -2.43 -4.29
C ASN A 102 -1.16 -3.25 -4.86
N GLU A 103 -1.23 -3.63 -6.14
CA GLU A 103 -0.12 -4.31 -6.80
C GLU A 103 1.08 -3.37 -6.94
N ALA A 104 0.85 -2.11 -7.29
CA ALA A 104 1.92 -1.10 -7.29
C ALA A 104 2.54 -0.90 -5.89
N LYS A 105 1.74 -0.95 -4.82
CA LYS A 105 2.25 -0.88 -3.44
C LYS A 105 3.07 -2.10 -3.04
N LYS A 106 2.63 -3.30 -3.41
CA LYS A 106 3.40 -4.53 -3.17
C LYS A 106 4.72 -4.48 -3.93
N ILE A 107 4.70 -4.06 -5.20
CA ILE A 107 5.90 -3.91 -6.01
C ILE A 107 6.84 -2.87 -5.39
N LEU A 108 6.33 -1.70 -5.00
CA LEU A 108 7.13 -0.69 -4.29
C LEU A 108 7.79 -1.28 -3.04
N ALA A 109 7.01 -1.99 -2.21
CA ALA A 109 7.53 -2.59 -0.99
C ALA A 109 8.60 -3.65 -1.26
N THR A 110 8.36 -4.54 -2.22
CA THR A 110 9.30 -5.60 -2.58
C THR A 110 10.57 -5.02 -3.18
N GLU A 111 10.48 -4.09 -4.12
CA GLU A 111 11.65 -3.54 -4.81
C GLU A 111 12.48 -2.62 -3.88
N ALA A 112 11.84 -1.80 -3.04
CA ALA A 112 12.56 -1.00 -2.05
C ALA A 112 13.23 -1.89 -0.98
N THR A 113 12.58 -2.97 -0.55
CA THR A 113 13.18 -3.93 0.39
C THR A 113 14.31 -4.72 -0.28
N ALA A 114 14.16 -5.10 -1.55
CA ALA A 114 15.18 -5.83 -2.30
C ALA A 114 16.44 -4.98 -2.50
N LEU A 115 16.28 -3.67 -2.73
CA LEU A 115 17.39 -2.74 -2.85
C LEU A 115 18.24 -2.66 -1.57
N LEU A 116 17.61 -2.77 -0.40
CA LEU A 116 18.30 -2.64 0.89
C LEU A 116 18.78 -3.98 1.47
N HIS A 117 17.89 -4.98 1.52
CA HIS A 117 18.12 -6.26 2.21
C HIS A 117 18.36 -7.43 1.25
N GLY A 118 18.32 -7.18 -0.06
CA GLY A 118 18.45 -8.23 -1.09
C GLY A 118 17.12 -8.90 -1.43
N ARG A 119 17.11 -9.57 -2.60
CA ARG A 119 15.89 -10.13 -3.19
C ARG A 119 15.23 -11.19 -2.31
N ASP A 120 16.02 -12.12 -1.76
CA ASP A 120 15.51 -13.23 -0.96
C ASP A 120 14.76 -12.75 0.30
N ALA A 121 15.30 -11.73 0.98
CA ALA A 121 14.67 -11.14 2.15
C ALA A 121 13.37 -10.42 1.80
N ALA A 122 13.33 -9.73 0.65
CA ALA A 122 12.13 -9.06 0.17
C ALA A 122 11.02 -10.04 -0.20
N ASP A 123 11.35 -11.12 -0.91
CA ASP A 123 10.39 -12.16 -1.28
C ASP A 123 9.87 -12.91 -0.04
N ALA A 124 10.75 -13.17 0.95
CA ALA A 124 10.34 -13.73 2.24
C ALA A 124 9.41 -12.80 3.03
N ALA A 125 9.68 -11.50 3.05
CA ALA A 125 8.83 -10.50 3.69
C ALA A 125 7.45 -10.40 3.02
N ALA A 126 7.41 -10.38 1.69
CA ALA A 126 6.17 -10.37 0.91
C ALA A 126 5.33 -11.64 1.17
N GLU A 127 5.98 -12.81 1.21
CA GLU A 127 5.32 -14.08 1.52
C GLU A 127 4.80 -14.12 2.96
N THR A 128 5.58 -13.60 3.92
CA THR A 128 5.15 -13.49 5.32
C THR A 128 3.94 -12.57 5.45
N ALA A 129 3.89 -11.45 4.72
CA ALA A 129 2.75 -10.56 4.72
C ALA A 129 1.50 -11.25 4.18
N ARG A 130 1.63 -12.00 3.08
CA ARG A 130 0.56 -12.79 2.48
C ARG A 130 0.00 -13.82 3.48
N ARG A 131 0.87 -14.63 4.09
CA ARG A 131 0.47 -15.63 5.09
C ARG A 131 -0.14 -15.02 6.34
N THR A 132 0.47 -13.97 6.89
CA THR A 132 0.00 -13.33 8.12
C THR A 132 -1.41 -12.78 7.96
N PHE A 133 -1.77 -12.32 6.75
CA PHE A 133 -3.14 -11.94 6.50
C PHE A 133 -4.06 -13.15 6.30
N GLU A 134 -3.69 -14.13 5.48
CA GLU A 134 -4.49 -15.35 5.26
C GLU A 134 -4.77 -16.08 6.59
N GLU A 135 -3.77 -16.16 7.44
CA GLU A 135 -3.83 -16.70 8.80
C GLU A 135 -4.49 -15.72 9.77
N GLY A 136 -4.25 -14.41 9.67
CA GLY A 136 -4.87 -13.38 10.51
C GLY A 136 -6.39 -13.27 10.29
N ALA A 137 -6.86 -13.51 9.08
CA ALA A 137 -8.26 -13.73 8.74
C ALA A 137 -8.84 -14.95 9.48
N SER A 138 -8.07 -16.04 9.55
CA SER A 138 -8.43 -17.25 10.26
C SER A 138 -8.32 -17.09 11.80
N ALA A 139 -7.31 -16.38 12.28
CA ALA A 139 -6.93 -16.20 13.68
C ALA A 139 -7.71 -15.08 14.38
N ALA A 140 -8.16 -14.06 13.65
CA ALA A 140 -9.13 -13.06 14.13
C ALA A 140 -10.53 -13.67 14.36
N GLY A 141 -10.71 -14.96 14.05
CA GLY A 141 -11.99 -15.66 14.18
C GLY A 141 -13.08 -15.07 13.30
N LEU A 142 -12.70 -14.32 12.25
CA LEU A 142 -13.66 -13.75 11.34
C LEU A 142 -14.24 -14.89 10.49
N PRO A 143 -15.58 -15.03 10.46
CA PRO A 143 -16.21 -15.98 9.56
C PRO A 143 -15.70 -15.72 8.14
N THR A 144 -15.29 -16.77 7.45
CA THR A 144 -14.82 -16.71 6.07
C THR A 144 -15.71 -17.64 5.25
N ILE A 145 -16.14 -17.19 4.08
CA ILE A 145 -16.81 -18.05 3.10
C ILE A 145 -16.06 -18.03 1.78
N ASP A 146 -16.05 -19.17 1.13
CA ASP A 146 -15.47 -19.34 -0.19
C ASP A 146 -16.55 -19.04 -1.25
N ILE A 147 -16.21 -18.23 -2.25
CA ILE A 147 -17.06 -17.96 -3.42
C ILE A 147 -16.27 -18.32 -4.68
N PRO A 148 -16.86 -19.08 -5.62
CA PRO A 148 -16.17 -19.45 -6.86
C PRO A 148 -15.64 -18.23 -7.61
N GLN A 149 -14.39 -18.30 -8.06
CA GLN A 149 -13.73 -17.22 -8.80
C GLN A 149 -14.52 -16.80 -10.06
N ALA A 150 -15.18 -17.76 -10.72
CA ALA A 150 -16.04 -17.50 -11.86
C ALA A 150 -17.22 -16.57 -11.52
N GLU A 151 -17.86 -16.76 -10.36
CA GLU A 151 -18.99 -15.91 -9.93
C GLU A 151 -18.54 -14.49 -9.57
N LEU A 152 -17.38 -14.36 -8.92
CA LEU A 152 -16.77 -13.05 -8.67
C LEU A 152 -16.32 -12.38 -9.97
N SER A 153 -15.97 -13.14 -11.01
CA SER A 153 -15.57 -12.57 -12.31
C SER A 153 -16.76 -12.01 -13.08
N GLU A 154 -17.95 -12.59 -12.89
CA GLU A 154 -19.22 -12.07 -13.45
C GLU A 154 -19.75 -10.85 -12.65
N GLY A 155 -19.36 -10.73 -11.39
CA GLY A 155 -19.77 -9.67 -10.48
C GLY A 155 -21.08 -10.00 -9.77
N ILE A 156 -21.06 -9.93 -8.44
CA ILE A 156 -22.20 -10.25 -7.58
C ILE A 156 -22.74 -8.96 -6.97
N ALA A 157 -24.03 -8.69 -7.14
CA ALA A 157 -24.65 -7.51 -6.54
C ALA A 157 -24.46 -7.47 -5.01
N ALA A 158 -24.08 -6.32 -4.47
CA ALA A 158 -23.73 -6.16 -3.06
C ALA A 158 -24.80 -6.68 -2.10
N PHE A 159 -26.08 -6.38 -2.33
CA PHE A 159 -27.15 -6.88 -1.47
C PHE A 159 -27.23 -8.42 -1.43
N GLU A 160 -26.93 -9.07 -2.56
CA GLU A 160 -26.97 -10.52 -2.69
C GLU A 160 -25.74 -11.14 -2.04
N LEU A 161 -24.56 -10.55 -2.21
CA LEU A 161 -23.35 -11.03 -1.52
C LEU A 161 -23.47 -10.91 0.00
N PHE A 162 -24.07 -9.83 0.53
CA PHE A 162 -24.34 -9.69 1.97
C PHE A 162 -25.33 -10.74 2.50
N ARG A 163 -26.32 -11.13 1.68
CA ARG A 163 -27.26 -12.19 2.01
C ARG A 163 -26.57 -13.56 2.02
N ARG A 164 -25.78 -13.87 0.98
CA ARG A 164 -25.02 -15.13 0.85
C ARG A 164 -23.98 -15.28 1.96
N ALA A 165 -23.33 -14.19 2.34
CA ALA A 165 -22.44 -14.08 3.50
C ALA A 165 -23.15 -14.31 4.84
N GLY A 166 -24.49 -14.37 4.91
CA GLY A 166 -25.20 -14.43 6.19
C GLY A 166 -25.06 -13.14 7.02
N LEU A 167 -24.57 -12.05 6.42
CA LEU A 167 -24.54 -10.73 7.04
C LEU A 167 -25.93 -10.06 7.06
N CYS A 168 -26.90 -10.59 6.31
CA CYS A 168 -28.31 -10.18 6.34
C CYS A 168 -29.20 -11.41 6.12
N ALA A 169 -30.35 -11.46 6.78
CA ALA A 169 -31.29 -12.59 6.65
C ALA A 169 -32.04 -12.59 5.31
N SER A 170 -32.15 -11.43 4.65
CA SER A 170 -32.78 -11.29 3.34
C SER A 170 -32.11 -10.23 2.47
N GLY A 171 -32.35 -10.30 1.16
CA GLY A 171 -31.88 -9.27 0.23
C GLY A 171 -32.50 -7.89 0.52
N GLY A 172 -33.77 -7.84 0.97
CA GLY A 172 -34.41 -6.58 1.36
C GLY A 172 -33.74 -5.92 2.57
N GLU A 173 -33.29 -6.72 3.54
CA GLU A 173 -32.53 -6.24 4.69
C GLU A 173 -31.16 -5.69 4.27
N ALA A 174 -30.45 -6.40 3.38
CA ALA A 174 -29.16 -5.96 2.86
C ALA A 174 -29.26 -4.63 2.10
N ARG A 175 -30.27 -4.47 1.23
CA ARG A 175 -30.54 -3.21 0.53
C ARG A 175 -30.78 -2.05 1.49
N ARG A 176 -31.57 -2.27 2.56
CA ARG A 176 -31.83 -1.26 3.59
C ARG A 176 -30.56 -0.90 4.36
N LEU A 177 -29.72 -1.88 4.71
CA LEU A 177 -28.44 -1.66 5.39
C LEU A 177 -27.51 -0.79 4.54
N ILE A 178 -27.41 -1.09 3.23
CA ILE A 178 -26.59 -0.33 2.28
C ILE A 178 -27.10 1.11 2.14
N LYS A 179 -28.42 1.30 1.93
CA LYS A 179 -29.05 2.63 1.85
C LYS A 179 -28.83 3.47 3.12
N ASN A 180 -28.75 2.81 4.28
CA ASN A 180 -28.48 3.46 5.56
C ASN A 180 -26.97 3.68 5.83
N ARG A 181 -26.09 3.50 4.84
CA ARG A 181 -24.63 3.60 4.94
C ARG A 181 -24.01 2.69 6.00
N GLY A 182 -24.69 1.57 6.31
CA GLY A 182 -24.28 0.60 7.33
C GLY A 182 -23.46 -0.57 6.78
N ALA A 183 -23.38 -0.71 5.44
CA ALA A 183 -22.64 -1.76 4.78
C ALA A 183 -21.26 -1.23 4.29
N ARG A 184 -20.21 -2.01 4.51
CA ARG A 184 -18.87 -1.69 4.04
C ARG A 184 -18.21 -2.84 3.28
N LEU A 185 -17.42 -2.48 2.29
CA LEU A 185 -16.55 -3.31 1.48
C LEU A 185 -15.11 -2.84 1.71
N ASN A 186 -14.22 -3.70 2.18
CA ASN A 186 -12.82 -3.35 2.48
C ASN A 186 -12.72 -2.05 3.31
N ASP A 187 -13.57 -1.95 4.34
CA ASP A 187 -13.73 -0.80 5.24
C ASP A 187 -14.28 0.51 4.61
N GLN A 188 -14.55 0.54 3.31
CA GLN A 188 -15.21 1.65 2.60
C GLN A 188 -16.73 1.45 2.54
N VAL A 189 -17.50 2.55 2.57
CA VAL A 189 -18.98 2.48 2.55
C VAL A 189 -19.48 2.11 1.15
N ILE A 190 -20.39 1.13 1.07
CA ILE A 190 -21.07 0.77 -0.18
C ILE A 190 -22.22 1.76 -0.40
N GLU A 191 -22.25 2.42 -1.55
CA GLU A 191 -23.26 3.45 -1.85
C GLU A 191 -24.50 2.89 -2.57
N GLN A 192 -24.31 1.90 -3.44
CA GLN A 192 -25.39 1.29 -4.22
C GLN A 192 -25.58 -0.16 -3.84
N ASP A 193 -26.83 -0.56 -3.61
CA ASP A 193 -27.16 -1.93 -3.24
C ASP A 193 -26.99 -2.92 -4.38
N THR A 194 -27.05 -2.45 -5.62
CA THR A 194 -26.77 -3.20 -6.85
C THR A 194 -25.32 -3.07 -7.33
N ALA A 195 -24.42 -2.42 -6.58
CA ALA A 195 -23.01 -2.38 -6.93
C ALA A 195 -22.47 -3.80 -7.12
N ALA A 196 -21.84 -4.07 -8.25
CA ALA A 196 -21.23 -5.36 -8.52
C ALA A 196 -19.94 -5.49 -7.70
N ILE A 197 -19.90 -6.49 -6.82
CA ILE A 197 -18.69 -6.89 -6.10
C ILE A 197 -18.04 -8.02 -6.89
N SER A 198 -16.78 -7.84 -7.26
CA SER A 198 -16.12 -8.70 -8.25
C SER A 198 -14.71 -9.12 -7.82
N MET A 199 -13.99 -9.80 -8.72
CA MET A 199 -12.55 -10.05 -8.56
C MET A 199 -11.74 -8.77 -8.39
N ALA A 200 -12.21 -7.66 -8.98
CA ALA A 200 -11.60 -6.36 -8.78
C ALA A 200 -11.84 -5.81 -7.37
N ASP A 201 -12.63 -6.51 -6.52
CA ASP A 201 -12.92 -6.14 -5.13
C ASP A 201 -12.08 -6.87 -4.07
N ILE A 202 -11.18 -7.74 -4.54
CA ILE A 202 -10.25 -8.47 -3.70
C ILE A 202 -9.21 -7.51 -3.16
N SER A 203 -9.12 -7.44 -1.83
CA SER A 203 -8.05 -6.71 -1.18
C SER A 203 -6.70 -7.30 -1.58
N ALA A 204 -5.64 -6.54 -1.35
CA ALA A 204 -4.26 -6.98 -1.56
C ALA A 204 -3.92 -8.34 -0.94
N ASP A 205 -4.75 -8.77 0.01
CA ASP A 205 -4.53 -9.93 0.83
C ASP A 205 -5.38 -11.15 0.38
N GLY A 206 -5.93 -11.08 -0.84
CA GLY A 206 -6.60 -12.21 -1.48
C GLY A 206 -8.02 -12.48 -0.99
N VAL A 207 -8.62 -11.56 -0.22
CA VAL A 207 -10.01 -11.68 0.26
C VAL A 207 -10.78 -10.37 0.08
N ILE A 208 -12.10 -10.44 0.21
CA ILE A 208 -12.97 -9.27 0.28
C ILE A 208 -13.55 -9.19 1.69
N LYS A 209 -13.34 -8.08 2.39
CA LYS A 209 -13.91 -7.87 3.73
C LYS A 209 -15.27 -7.18 3.63
N LEU A 210 -16.32 -7.88 4.07
CA LEU A 210 -17.66 -7.33 4.21
C LEU A 210 -17.94 -6.99 5.67
N SER A 211 -18.53 -5.81 5.89
CA SER A 211 -18.95 -5.41 7.24
C SER A 211 -20.39 -4.92 7.25
N ALA A 212 -21.19 -5.47 8.17
CA ALA A 212 -22.54 -5.01 8.48
C ALA A 212 -22.54 -4.29 9.84
N GLY A 213 -22.51 -2.96 9.79
CA GLY A 213 -22.35 -2.11 10.97
C GLY A 213 -20.95 -2.22 11.58
N LYS A 214 -20.87 -2.03 12.90
CA LYS A 214 -19.58 -1.93 13.64
C LYS A 214 -19.05 -3.26 14.20
N LYS A 215 -19.85 -4.32 14.20
CA LYS A 215 -19.55 -5.56 14.95
C LYS A 215 -19.58 -6.84 14.11
N ARG A 216 -20.20 -6.81 12.93
CA ARG A 216 -20.40 -8.00 12.10
C ARG A 216 -19.51 -7.87 10.88
N HIS A 217 -18.47 -8.67 10.85
CA HIS A 217 -17.48 -8.69 9.79
C HIS A 217 -17.36 -10.11 9.26
N LEU A 218 -17.12 -10.24 7.97
CA LEU A 218 -16.95 -11.52 7.29
C LEU A 218 -16.01 -11.34 6.11
N LEU A 219 -15.26 -12.39 5.78
CA LEU A 219 -14.31 -12.40 4.68
C LEU A 219 -14.81 -13.31 3.57
N ILE A 220 -14.76 -12.82 2.34
CA ILE A 220 -15.00 -13.62 1.13
C ILE A 220 -13.65 -14.01 0.56
N ARG A 221 -13.42 -15.31 0.39
CA ARG A 221 -12.23 -15.82 -0.29
C ARG A 221 -12.64 -16.31 -1.68
N PRO A 222 -11.92 -15.92 -2.75
CA PRO A 222 -12.09 -16.52 -4.07
C PRO A 222 -11.58 -17.97 -4.02
N ALA A 223 -12.42 -18.91 -4.45
CA ALA A 223 -12.10 -20.35 -4.49
C ALA A 223 -12.27 -20.95 -5.89
#